data_AF-X1F9V2-F1
#
_entry.id   AF-X1F9V2-F1
#
_cell.length_a   1.000
_cell.length_b   1.000
_cell.length_c   1.000
_cell.angle_alpha   90.00
_cell.angle_beta   90.00
_cell.angle_gamma   90.00
#
_symmetry.space_group_name_H-M   'P 1'
#
loop_
_entity.id
_entity.type
_entity.pdbx_description
1 polymer ?
#
loop_
_entity_poly.entity_id
_entity_poly.type
_entity_poly.pdbx_seq_one_letter_code
_entity_poly.pdbx_strand_id
1 'polypeptide(L)' 'MARYALCLFSSLLFLLGVLKASAASAAEQPNIIFIFADDWGWGDLSCHGHPYVKTPNIDRLFSPG' A
#
# COMPACT_ATOMS: atom_id res chain seq x y z
N MET A 1 41.18 -19.33 14.97
CA MET A 1 40.12 -18.44 15.52
C MET A 1 39.65 -17.38 14.53
N ALA A 2 40.52 -16.52 13.98
CA ALA A 2 40.12 -15.44 13.06
C ALA A 2 39.40 -15.90 11.76
N ARG A 3 39.79 -17.05 11.18
CA ARG A 3 39.18 -17.58 9.95
C ARG A 3 37.73 -18.03 10.15
N TYR A 4 37.39 -18.62 11.31
CA TYR A 4 36.02 -18.99 11.65
C TYR A 4 35.13 -17.76 11.90
N ALA A 5 35.67 -16.74 12.56
CA ALA A 5 34.96 -15.48 12.77
C ALA A 5 34.62 -14.77 11.45
N LEU A 6 35.55 -14.77 10.48
CA LEU A 6 35.34 -14.16 9.17
C LEU A 6 34.26 -14.91 8.35
N CYS A 7 34.25 -16.25 8.39
CA CYS A 7 33.22 -17.05 7.75
C CYS A 7 31.84 -16.85 8.40
N LEU A 8 31.76 -16.77 9.72
CA LEU A 8 30.49 -16.52 10.42
C LEU A 8 29.94 -15.12 10.08
N PHE A 9 30.81 -14.11 10.00
CA PHE A 9 30.43 -12.76 9.65
C PHE A 9 29.93 -12.65 8.19
N SER A 10 30.61 -13.30 7.23
CA SER A 10 30.16 -13.30 5.83
C SER A 10 28.84 -14.06 5.66
N SER A 11 28.66 -15.17 6.39
CA SER A 11 27.43 -15.97 6.37
C SER A 11 26.24 -15.19 6.94
N LEU A 12 26.47 -14.42 8.00
CA LEU A 12 25.47 -13.55 8.61
C LEU A 12 25.06 -12.40 7.68
N LEU A 13 26.03 -11.75 7.03
CA LEU A 13 25.78 -10.69 6.05
C LEU A 13 24.99 -11.22 4.85
N PHE A 14 25.32 -12.42 4.37
CA PHE A 14 24.58 -13.07 3.28
C PHE A 14 23.14 -13.37 3.69
N LEU A 15 22.92 -13.93 4.88
CA LEU A 15 21.59 -14.22 5.40
C LEU A 15 20.73 -12.95 5.55
N LEU A 16 21.31 -11.85 6.05
CA LEU A 16 20.67 -10.55 6.15
C LEU A 16 20.28 -9.97 4.78
N GLY A 17 21.12 -10.18 3.75
CA GLY A 17 20.82 -9.77 2.38
C GLY A 17 19.62 -10.51 1.79
N VAL A 18 19.56 -11.83 1.99
CA VAL A 18 18.44 -12.67 1.51
C VAL A 18 17.11 -12.28 2.16
N LEU A 19 17.11 -12.02 3.48
CA LEU A 19 15.91 -11.60 4.21
C LEU A 19 15.34 -10.26 3.72
N LYS A 20 16.20 -9.31 3.33
CA LYS A 20 15.74 -8.02 2.77
C LYS A 20 15.11 -8.15 1.39
N ALA A 21 15.64 -9.03 0.53
CA ALA A 21 15.10 -9.23 -0.81
C ALA A 21 13.68 -9.84 -0.76
N SER A 22 13.41 -10.72 0.21
CA SER A 22 12.09 -11.34 0.39
C SER A 22 11.00 -10.38 0.85
N ALA A 23 11.35 -9.22 1.42
CA ALA A 23 10.38 -8.24 1.93
C ALA A 23 9.83 -7.31 0.82
N ALA A 24 10.38 -7.34 -0.39
CA ALA A 24 10.10 -6.38 -1.46
C ALA A 24 8.90 -6.73 -2.37
N SER A 25 8.03 -7.68 -2.00
CA SER A 25 6.98 -8.23 -2.89
C SER A 25 5.55 -7.68 -2.66
N ALA A 26 5.37 -6.65 -1.84
CA ALA A 26 4.10 -5.90 -1.80
C ALA A 26 4.23 -4.64 -2.68
N ALA A 27 3.54 -4.42 -3.80
CA ALA A 27 2.45 -5.12 -4.48
C ALA A 27 2.80 -5.22 -5.97
N GLU A 28 3.16 -6.40 -6.46
CA GLU A 28 3.48 -6.62 -7.88
C GLU A 28 2.20 -6.68 -8.75
N GLN A 29 1.06 -6.95 -8.11
CA GLN A 29 -0.26 -6.94 -8.74
C GLN A 29 -1.24 -6.15 -7.86
N PRO A 30 -1.67 -4.95 -8.28
CA PRO A 30 -2.64 -4.18 -7.51
C PRO A 30 -4.01 -4.88 -7.52
N ASN A 31 -4.72 -4.81 -6.39
CA ASN A 31 -6.13 -5.18 -6.35
C ASN A 31 -6.96 -4.03 -6.94
N ILE A 32 -7.82 -4.34 -7.92
CA ILE A 32 -8.71 -3.37 -8.54
C ILE A 32 -10.11 -3.56 -7.97
N ILE A 33 -10.65 -2.50 -7.36
CA ILE A 33 -12.04 -2.43 -6.92
C ILE A 33 -12.75 -1.44 -7.84
N PHE A 34 -13.70 -1.94 -8.63
CA PHE A 34 -14.55 -1.11 -9.48
C PHE A 34 -15.91 -0.91 -8.82
N ILE A 35 -16.26 0.35 -8.56
CA ILE A 35 -17.55 0.73 -7.96
C ILE A 35 -18.35 1.45 -9.04
N PHE A 36 -19.54 0.94 -9.33
CA PHE A 36 -20.49 1.54 -10.26
C PHE A 36 -21.76 1.92 -9.53
N ALA A 37 -22.27 3.12 -9.80
CA ALA A 37 -23.53 3.61 -9.29
C ALA A 37 -24.34 4.20 -10.45
N ASP A 38 -25.63 3.92 -10.45
CA ASP A 38 -26.58 4.43 -11.45
C ASP A 38 -26.93 5.89 -11.16
N ASP A 39 -27.16 6.66 -12.22
CA ASP A 39 -27.60 8.07 -12.16
C ASP A 39 -26.80 9.02 -11.24
N TRP A 40 -25.51 8.74 -11.01
CA TRP A 40 -24.69 9.60 -10.17
C TRP A 40 -24.32 10.90 -10.89
N GLY A 41 -24.91 12.01 -10.46
CA GLY A 41 -24.61 13.35 -10.95
C GLY A 41 -23.34 13.94 -10.31
N TRP A 42 -22.75 14.92 -10.99
CA TRP A 42 -21.56 15.62 -10.48
C TRP A 42 -21.79 16.25 -9.10
N GLY A 43 -22.98 16.76 -8.82
CA GLY A 43 -23.27 17.47 -7.57
C GLY A 43 -23.55 16.58 -6.36
N ASP A 44 -23.64 15.26 -6.51
CA ASP A 44 -24.25 14.38 -5.51
C ASP A 44 -23.30 13.94 -4.38
N LEU A 45 -21.99 14.12 -4.57
CA LEU A 45 -20.96 13.77 -3.60
C LEU A 45 -20.64 14.93 -2.66
N SER A 46 -20.39 14.66 -1.37
CA SER A 46 -19.94 15.71 -0.45
C SER A 46 -18.57 16.28 -0.82
N CYS A 47 -17.67 15.48 -1.40
CA CYS A 47 -16.40 15.97 -1.91
C CYS A 47 -16.54 16.95 -3.09
N HIS A 48 -17.71 17.00 -3.75
CA HIS A 48 -18.04 17.99 -4.78
C HIS A 48 -18.78 19.22 -4.22
N GLY A 49 -18.91 19.34 -2.90
CA GLY A 49 -19.54 20.48 -2.25
C GLY A 49 -21.05 20.39 -2.11
N HIS A 50 -21.64 19.19 -2.16
CA HIS A 50 -23.07 19.02 -1.90
C HIS A 50 -23.44 19.59 -0.51
N PRO A 51 -24.47 20.45 -0.37
CA PRO A 51 -24.75 21.17 0.88
C PRO A 51 -25.22 20.29 2.06
N TYR A 52 -25.87 19.15 1.76
CA TYR A 52 -26.51 18.31 2.79
C TYR A 52 -26.08 16.83 2.80
N VAL A 53 -25.92 16.20 1.63
CA VAL A 53 -25.47 14.80 1.49
C VAL A 53 -24.08 14.64 2.08
N LYS A 54 -23.87 13.53 2.79
CA LYS A 54 -22.60 13.13 3.38
C LYS A 54 -22.21 11.77 2.80
N THR A 55 -21.02 11.66 2.23
CA THR A 55 -20.50 10.41 1.66
C THR A 55 -19.18 10.01 2.33
N PRO A 56 -19.15 9.81 3.66
CA PRO A 56 -17.89 9.71 4.42
C PRO A 56 -17.01 8.52 4.01
N ASN A 57 -17.58 7.45 3.45
CA ASN A 57 -16.80 6.33 2.93
C ASN A 57 -16.13 6.66 1.60
N ILE A 58 -16.78 7.47 0.76
CA ILE A 58 -16.25 7.93 -0.53
C ILE A 58 -15.26 9.08 -0.31
N ASP A 59 -15.58 10.02 0.59
CA ASP A 59 -14.69 11.13 0.96
C ASP A 59 -13.33 10.63 1.46
N ARG A 60 -13.31 9.50 2.19
CA ARG A 60 -12.07 8.84 2.63
C ARG A 60 -11.21 8.35 1.45
N LEU A 61 -11.80 8.00 0.31
CA LEU A 61 -11.06 7.59 -0.89
C LEU A 61 -10.32 8.75 -1.56
N PHE A 62 -10.76 9.99 -1.33
CA PHE A 62 -10.13 11.21 -1.85
C PHE A 62 -9.10 11.83 -0.90
N SER A 63 -9.01 11.33 0.33
CA SER A 63 -8.03 11.81 1.30
C SER A 63 -6.63 11.33 0.90
N PRO A 64 -5.58 12.16 1.00
CA PRO A 64 -4.21 11.67 0.89
C PRO A 64 -4.00 10.69 2.05
N GLY A 65 -3.94 9.39 1.71
CA GLY A 65 -3.82 8.30 2.67
C GLY A 65 -2.58 8.35 3.54
#